data_AF-A0A2N2YE60-F1
#
_entry.id   AF-A0A2N2YE60-F1
#
_cell.length_a   1.000
_cell.length_b   1.000
_cell.length_c   1.000
_cell.angle_alpha   90.00
_cell.angle_beta   90.00
_cell.angle_gamma   90.00
#
_symmetry.space_group_name_H-M   'P 1'
#
loop_
_entity.id
_entity.type
_entity.pdbx_description
1 polymer ?
#
loop_
_entity_poly.entity_id
_entity_poly.type
_entity_poly.pdbx_seq_one_letter_code
_entity_poly.pdbx_strand_id
1 'polypeptide(L)'
;MKKILFVFAMMALSLSIFAQGNPVVNVSVRETIESQTPYSIQLVVVNYQTYSVIGSAFLTLNQPVPYSVSQFPVTSINLPEPYPSNVDYCRILVRVFRSNNTIAAYQYTGVMSWDELTTSADPINIVIP
;
A
#
# COMPACT_ATOMS: atom_id res chain seq x y z
N MET A 1 -26.21 50.49 -1.01
CA MET A 1 -25.58 49.42 -1.83
C MET A 1 -25.04 48.35 -0.88
N LYS A 2 -25.82 47.28 -0.64
CA LYS A 2 -25.47 46.12 0.19
C LYS A 2 -26.17 44.93 -0.46
N LYS A 3 -25.52 44.19 -1.36
CA LYS A 3 -26.04 42.91 -1.91
C LYS A 3 -25.11 42.15 -2.86
N ILE A 4 -23.81 42.47 -2.96
CA ILE A 4 -22.88 41.77 -3.87
C ILE A 4 -21.60 41.35 -3.14
N LEU A 5 -21.73 40.81 -1.93
CA LEU A 5 -20.57 40.27 -1.20
C LEU A 5 -20.84 38.91 -0.55
N PHE A 6 -21.88 38.21 -0.98
CA PHE A 6 -22.27 36.91 -0.41
C PHE A 6 -22.25 35.74 -1.41
N VAL A 7 -21.84 35.98 -2.66
CA VAL A 7 -21.80 34.91 -3.69
C VAL A 7 -20.40 34.29 -3.83
N PHE A 8 -19.33 35.00 -3.47
CA PHE A 8 -17.97 34.46 -3.58
C PHE A 8 -17.54 33.59 -2.40
N ALA A 9 -18.16 33.72 -1.23
CA ALA A 9 -17.81 32.91 -0.06
C ALA A 9 -18.42 31.50 -0.09
N MET A 10 -19.53 31.27 -0.82
CA MET A 10 -20.12 29.92 -0.95
C MET A 10 -19.51 29.08 -2.08
N MET A 11 -18.82 29.68 -3.06
CA MET A 11 -18.11 28.93 -4.11
C MET A 11 -16.76 28.36 -3.65
N ALA A 12 -16.20 28.85 -2.53
CA ALA A 12 -14.94 28.34 -1.98
C ALA A 12 -15.10 27.07 -1.13
N LEU A 13 -16.34 26.58 -0.93
CA LEU A 13 -16.62 25.35 -0.16
C LEU A 13 -16.80 24.09 -1.04
N SER A 14 -16.63 24.19 -2.36
CA SER A 14 -16.93 23.07 -3.27
C SER A 14 -15.76 22.59 -4.13
N LEU A 15 -14.52 22.87 -3.75
CA LEU A 15 -13.35 22.36 -4.49
C LEU A 15 -12.18 22.03 -3.54
N SER A 16 -12.42 21.25 -2.49
CA SER A 16 -11.39 20.31 -2.05
C SER A 16 -11.37 19.15 -3.04
N ILE A 17 -10.92 19.41 -4.27
CA ILE A 17 -10.40 18.34 -5.11
C ILE A 17 -9.10 17.95 -4.41
N PHE A 18 -9.16 16.99 -3.50
CA PHE A 18 -7.96 16.31 -3.06
C PHE A 18 -7.30 15.82 -4.34
N ALA A 19 -6.12 16.36 -4.67
CA ALA A 19 -5.25 15.68 -5.60
C ALA A 19 -5.02 14.30 -4.98
N GLN A 20 -5.73 13.28 -5.48
CA GLN A 20 -5.68 11.95 -4.89
C GLN A 20 -4.28 11.43 -5.14
N GLY A 21 -3.46 11.43 -4.08
CA GLY A 21 -2.13 10.86 -4.12
C GLY A 21 -2.22 9.38 -4.46
N ASN A 22 -1.23 8.90 -5.19
CA ASN A 22 -1.07 7.47 -5.37
C ASN A 22 -0.86 6.82 -4.01
N PRO A 23 -1.60 5.75 -3.69
CA PRO A 23 -1.44 5.09 -2.41
C PRO A 23 -0.05 4.44 -2.26
N VAL A 24 0.45 4.40 -1.03
CA VAL A 24 1.76 3.86 -0.67
C VAL A 24 1.62 2.85 0.45
N VAL A 25 2.08 1.62 0.20
CA VAL A 25 2.08 0.56 1.23
C VAL A 25 3.50 0.31 1.67
N ASN A 26 3.74 0.50 2.96
CA ASN A 26 5.00 0.14 3.60
C ASN A 26 4.97 -1.35 3.95
N VAL A 27 5.98 -2.10 3.51
CA VAL A 27 6.13 -3.52 3.80
C VAL A 27 7.50 -3.76 4.40
N SER A 28 7.52 -4.53 5.48
CA SER A 28 8.73 -4.94 6.17
C SER A 28 8.83 -6.45 6.17
N VAL A 29 9.90 -6.98 5.56
CA VAL A 29 10.09 -8.43 5.42
C VAL A 29 11.35 -8.84 6.17
N ARG A 30 11.24 -9.90 6.96
CA ARG A 30 12.38 -10.62 7.51
C ARG A 30 12.18 -12.13 7.45
N GLU A 31 13.28 -12.85 7.60
CA GLU A 31 13.31 -14.30 7.76
C GLU A 31 13.76 -14.71 9.16
N THR A 32 13.29 -15.86 9.63
CA THR A 32 13.74 -16.49 10.87
C THR A 32 15.06 -17.23 10.73
N ILE A 33 15.42 -17.64 9.52
CA ILE A 33 16.64 -18.38 9.20
C ILE A 33 17.40 -17.60 8.13
N GLU A 34 18.71 -17.46 8.28
CA GLU A 34 19.54 -16.78 7.28
C GLU A 34 19.41 -17.47 5.90
N SER A 35 19.12 -16.66 4.89
CA SER A 35 19.08 -17.06 3.49
C SER A 35 19.84 -16.03 2.66
N GLN A 36 20.56 -16.50 1.64
CA GLN A 36 21.20 -15.64 0.65
C GLN A 36 20.31 -15.42 -0.59
N THR A 37 19.03 -15.82 -0.49
CA THR A 37 18.11 -15.81 -1.63
C THR A 37 17.48 -14.44 -1.79
N PRO A 38 17.59 -13.79 -2.96
CA PRO A 38 16.86 -12.57 -3.26
C PRO A 38 15.35 -12.78 -3.15
N TYR A 39 14.59 -11.71 -3.02
CA TYR A 39 13.14 -11.81 -2.88
C TYR A 39 12.39 -10.77 -3.69
N SER A 40 11.11 -11.04 -3.91
CA SER A 40 10.20 -10.08 -4.52
C SER A 40 8.92 -9.98 -3.72
N ILE A 41 8.28 -8.82 -3.82
CA ILE A 41 7.02 -8.52 -3.14
C ILE A 41 5.99 -8.21 -4.22
N GLN A 42 4.88 -8.94 -4.19
CA GLN A 42 3.68 -8.59 -4.94
C GLN A 42 2.68 -7.97 -3.97
N LEU A 43 2.25 -6.75 -4.30
CA LEU A 43 1.15 -6.06 -3.65
C LEU A 43 -0.06 -6.11 -4.58
N VAL A 44 -1.21 -6.50 -4.05
CA VAL A 44 -2.51 -6.41 -4.74
C VAL A 44 -3.50 -5.73 -3.81
N VAL A 45 -4.13 -4.67 -4.30
CA VAL A 45 -5.21 -3.97 -3.61
C VAL A 45 -6.51 -4.25 -4.34
N VAL A 46 -7.50 -4.72 -3.58
CA VAL A 46 -8.83 -5.05 -4.10
C VAL A 46 -9.90 -4.24 -3.39
N ASN A 47 -10.98 -4.00 -4.10
CA ASN A 47 -12.16 -3.35 -3.55
C ASN A 47 -12.75 -4.16 -2.39
N TYR A 48 -13.11 -3.49 -1.30
CA TYR A 48 -13.68 -4.16 -0.12
C TYR A 48 -15.08 -4.76 -0.36
N GLN A 49 -15.87 -4.24 -1.28
CA GLN A 49 -17.22 -4.74 -1.55
C GLN A 49 -17.24 -5.72 -2.73
N THR A 50 -16.63 -5.33 -3.84
CA THR A 50 -16.74 -6.07 -5.11
C THR A 50 -15.63 -7.09 -5.33
N TYR A 51 -14.56 -7.07 -4.51
CA TYR A 51 -13.35 -7.89 -4.67
C TYR A 51 -12.62 -7.71 -6.01
N SER A 52 -12.99 -6.70 -6.81
CA SER A 52 -12.27 -6.37 -8.03
C SER A 52 -10.89 -5.81 -7.71
N VAL A 53 -9.90 -6.16 -8.54
CA VAL A 53 -8.56 -5.58 -8.44
C VAL A 53 -8.63 -4.09 -8.77
N ILE A 54 -8.09 -3.26 -7.89
CA ILE A 54 -8.00 -1.81 -8.06
C ILE A 54 -6.59 -1.43 -8.49
N GLY A 55 -5.58 -2.05 -7.88
CA GLY A 55 -4.20 -1.79 -8.21
C GLY A 55 -3.31 -2.95 -7.82
N SER A 56 -2.17 -3.06 -8.50
CA SER A 56 -1.13 -4.01 -8.15
C SER A 56 0.24 -3.45 -8.44
N ALA A 57 1.21 -3.84 -7.63
CA ALA A 57 2.61 -3.54 -7.84
C ALA A 57 3.44 -4.81 -7.61
N PHE A 58 4.55 -4.92 -8.34
CA PHE A 58 5.51 -5.99 -8.17
C PHE A 58 6.89 -5.39 -8.04
N LEU A 59 7.58 -5.71 -6.95
CA LEU A 59 8.90 -5.18 -6.64
C LEU A 59 9.89 -6.32 -6.48
N THR A 60 10.93 -6.32 -7.31
CA THR A 60 12.05 -7.27 -7.20
C THR A 60 13.18 -6.61 -6.42
N LEU A 61 13.63 -7.29 -5.36
CA LEU A 61 14.72 -6.84 -4.51
C LEU A 61 15.91 -7.79 -4.70
N ASN A 62 16.97 -7.30 -5.35
CA ASN A 62 18.19 -8.06 -5.65
C ASN A 62 19.12 -8.22 -4.44
N GLN A 63 18.55 -8.24 -3.23
CA GLN A 63 19.24 -8.42 -1.98
C GLN A 63 18.58 -9.58 -1.21
N PRO A 64 19.34 -10.33 -0.39
CA PRO A 64 18.76 -11.38 0.44
C PRO A 64 17.68 -10.84 1.39
N VAL A 65 16.78 -11.72 1.82
CA VAL A 65 15.83 -11.35 2.88
C VAL A 65 16.60 -11.08 4.18
N PRO A 66 16.38 -9.94 4.84
CA PRO A 66 17.03 -9.64 6.11
C PRO A 66 16.71 -10.68 7.17
N TYR A 67 17.73 -11.15 7.89
CA TYR A 67 17.59 -12.05 9.04
C TYR A 67 18.18 -11.39 10.29
N SER A 68 17.64 -11.74 11.47
CA SER A 68 18.17 -11.29 12.77
C SER A 68 18.48 -9.78 12.87
N VAL A 69 17.64 -8.95 12.26
CA VAL A 69 17.79 -7.48 12.29
C VAL A 69 17.19 -6.88 13.57
N SER A 70 17.84 -5.86 14.12
CA SER A 70 17.33 -5.08 15.27
C SER A 70 16.16 -4.16 14.91
N GLN A 71 16.05 -3.79 13.63
CA GLN A 71 14.94 -3.02 13.06
C GLN A 71 14.54 -3.63 11.73
N PHE A 72 13.24 -3.71 11.47
CA PHE A 72 12.75 -4.21 10.20
C PHE A 72 13.01 -3.17 9.11
N PRO A 73 13.73 -3.49 8.02
CA PRO A 73 13.82 -2.57 6.90
C PRO A 73 12.43 -2.38 6.30
N VAL A 74 12.09 -1.12 6.03
CA VAL A 74 10.81 -0.75 5.44
C VAL A 74 11.02 -0.53 3.95
N THR A 75 10.17 -1.17 3.16
CA THR A 75 10.10 -1.00 1.71
C THR A 75 8.77 -0.34 1.36
N SER A 76 8.82 0.87 0.83
CA SER A 76 7.63 1.59 0.37
C SER A 76 7.28 1.16 -1.05
N ILE A 77 6.04 0.71 -1.26
CA ILE A 77 5.51 0.27 -2.54
C ILE A 77 4.44 1.26 -2.98
N ASN A 78 4.75 2.04 -4.01
CA ASN A 78 3.80 2.97 -4.63
C ASN A 78 2.88 2.20 -5.58
N LEU A 79 1.57 2.43 -5.48
CA LEU A 79 0.62 1.96 -6.48
C LEU A 79 0.57 2.94 -7.67
N PRO A 80 0.41 2.43 -8.91
CA PRO A 80 0.44 3.28 -10.10
C PRO A 80 -0.81 4.16 -10.25
N GLU A 81 -1.95 3.68 -9.75
CA GLU A 81 -3.25 4.35 -9.87
C GLU A 81 -3.65 5.05 -8.57
N PRO A 82 -4.33 6.21 -8.65
CA PRO A 82 -4.83 6.91 -7.48
C PRO A 82 -5.94 6.12 -6.78
N TYR A 83 -6.16 6.43 -5.49
CA TYR A 83 -7.25 5.85 -4.72
C TYR A 83 -8.63 6.24 -5.31
N PRO A 84 -9.57 5.30 -5.56
CA PRO A 84 -10.93 5.61 -6.03
C PRO A 84 -11.72 6.52 -5.07
N SER A 85 -12.39 7.55 -5.59
CA SER A 85 -13.06 8.61 -4.82
C SER A 85 -14.28 8.22 -3.97
N ASN A 86 -14.69 6.95 -3.94
CA ASN A 86 -15.96 6.51 -3.36
C ASN A 86 -15.90 5.20 -2.55
N VAL A 87 -14.73 4.80 -2.04
CA VAL A 87 -14.58 3.49 -1.39
C VAL A 87 -13.87 3.64 -0.05
N ASP A 88 -14.55 3.62 1.09
CA ASP A 88 -13.90 3.90 2.39
C ASP A 88 -12.79 2.90 2.79
N TYR A 89 -12.91 1.63 2.35
CA TYR A 89 -12.00 0.55 2.72
C TYR A 89 -11.53 -0.27 1.51
N CYS A 90 -10.35 -0.87 1.64
CA CYS A 90 -9.84 -1.86 0.70
C CYS A 90 -9.37 -3.12 1.42
N ARG A 91 -9.11 -4.17 0.63
CA ARG A 91 -8.31 -5.29 1.11
C ARG A 91 -6.95 -5.26 0.44
N ILE A 92 -5.94 -5.57 1.23
CA ILE A 92 -4.57 -5.72 0.77
C ILE A 92 -4.19 -7.18 0.81
N LEU A 93 -3.61 -7.66 -0.27
CA LEU A 93 -2.83 -8.88 -0.31
C LEU A 93 -1.37 -8.51 -0.54
N VAL A 94 -0.49 -8.96 0.35
CA VAL A 94 0.96 -8.90 0.16
C VAL A 94 1.49 -10.32 0.05
N ARG A 95 2.16 -10.63 -1.04
CA ARG A 95 2.83 -11.92 -1.23
C ARG A 95 4.32 -11.69 -1.34
N VAL A 96 5.09 -12.49 -0.64
CA VAL A 96 6.55 -12.48 -0.72
C VAL A 96 7.03 -13.76 -1.38
N PHE A 97 7.89 -13.64 -2.37
CA PHE A 97 8.47 -14.75 -3.12
C PHE A 97 9.97 -14.76 -2.89
N ARG A 98 10.55 -15.93 -2.67
CA ARG A 98 12.00 -16.16 -2.82
C ARG A 98 12.29 -16.28 -4.32
N SER A 99 13.43 -15.76 -4.79
CA SER A 99 13.74 -15.59 -6.22
C SER A 99 13.37 -16.81 -7.06
N ASN A 100 12.76 -16.58 -8.22
CA ASN A 100 12.35 -17.60 -9.21
C ASN A 100 11.23 -18.56 -8.78
N ASN A 101 10.62 -18.39 -7.59
CA ASN A 101 9.44 -19.17 -7.23
C ASN A 101 8.16 -18.54 -7.78
N THR A 102 7.31 -19.37 -8.38
CA THR A 102 5.91 -19.02 -8.70
C THR A 102 4.99 -19.11 -7.48
N ILE A 103 5.45 -19.77 -6.42
CA ILE A 103 4.73 -19.94 -5.15
C ILE A 103 5.26 -18.93 -4.14
N ALA A 104 4.35 -18.20 -3.51
CA ALA A 104 4.69 -17.26 -2.46
C ALA A 104 5.24 -18.02 -1.23
N ALA A 105 6.38 -17.57 -0.71
CA ALA A 105 6.93 -18.04 0.56
C ALA A 105 6.08 -17.59 1.75
N TYR A 106 5.40 -16.44 1.62
CA TYR A 106 4.44 -15.96 2.60
C TYR A 106 3.34 -15.14 1.93
N GLN A 107 2.12 -15.18 2.49
CA GLN A 107 1.01 -14.32 2.09
C GLN A 107 0.37 -13.67 3.32
N TYR A 108 0.25 -12.36 3.27
CA TYR A 108 -0.55 -11.55 4.19
C TYR A 108 -1.82 -11.09 3.50
N THR A 109 -2.93 -11.07 4.25
CA THR A 109 -4.19 -10.44 3.84
C THR A 109 -4.68 -9.54 4.96
N GLY A 110 -5.05 -8.30 4.63
CA GLY A 110 -5.56 -7.32 5.58
C GLY A 110 -6.67 -6.44 5.00
N VAL A 111 -7.37 -5.74 5.88
CA VAL A 111 -8.34 -4.70 5.53
C VAL A 111 -7.81 -3.39 6.11
N MET A 112 -7.85 -2.32 5.32
CA MET A 112 -7.52 -0.98 5.81
C MET A 112 -8.33 0.08 5.07
N SER A 113 -8.45 1.25 5.68
CA SER A 113 -8.99 2.42 5.02
C SER A 113 -8.02 2.94 3.96
N TRP A 114 -8.54 3.70 3.00
CA TRP A 114 -7.68 4.28 1.98
C TRP A 114 -6.90 5.50 2.43
N ASP A 115 -7.41 6.20 3.45
CA ASP A 115 -6.66 7.23 4.13
C ASP A 115 -5.42 6.62 4.78
N GLU A 116 -5.53 5.45 5.43
CA GLU A 116 -4.37 4.70 5.91
C GLU A 116 -3.45 4.28 4.75
N LEU A 117 -3.97 3.86 3.60
CA LEU A 117 -3.13 3.46 2.45
C LEU A 117 -2.39 4.64 1.80
N THR A 118 -2.83 5.88 2.01
CA THR A 118 -2.19 7.08 1.46
C THR A 118 -1.33 7.82 2.48
N THR A 119 -1.63 7.68 3.77
CA THR A 119 -0.99 8.43 4.86
C THR A 119 -0.21 7.55 5.85
N SER A 120 -0.41 6.23 5.86
CA SER A 120 0.17 5.35 6.87
C SER A 120 1.67 5.20 6.70
N ALA A 121 2.37 5.49 7.80
CA ALA A 121 3.79 5.24 7.99
C ALA A 121 4.07 3.80 8.48
N ASP A 122 3.07 3.08 9.00
CA ASP A 122 3.30 1.80 9.68
C ASP A 122 3.43 0.64 8.68
N PRO A 123 4.53 -0.14 8.76
CA PRO A 123 4.77 -1.21 7.81
C PRO A 123 3.96 -2.47 8.14
N ILE A 124 3.48 -3.14 7.09
CA ILE A 124 3.02 -4.53 7.17
C ILE A 124 4.23 -5.41 7.44
N ASN A 125 4.35 -5.90 8.67
CA ASN A 125 5.44 -6.74 9.12
C ASN A 125 5.21 -8.21 8.74
N ILE A 126 6.06 -8.74 7.88
CA ILE A 126 6.06 -10.11 7.39
C ILE A 126 7.28 -10.84 7.94
N VAL A 127 7.03 -11.99 8.56
CA VAL A 127 8.06 -12.90 9.05
C VAL A 127 7.90 -14.22 8.30
N ILE A 128 8.85 -14.48 7.40
CA ILE A 128 8.88 -15.74 6.65
C ILE A 128 9.58 -16.79 7.53
N PRO A 129 8.96 -17.97 7.75
CA PRO A 129 9.56 -19.06 8.50
C PRO A 129 10.76 -19.71 7.80
#